data_AF-A0A1E5QZT9-F1
#
_entry.id   AF-A0A1E5QZT9-F1
#
_cell.length_a   1.000
_cell.length_b   1.000
_cell.length_c   1.000
_cell.angle_alpha   90.00
_cell.angle_beta   90.00
_cell.angle_gamma   90.00
#
_symmetry.space_group_name_H-M   'P 1'
#
loop_
_entity.id
_entity.type
_entity.pdbx_description
1 polymer ?
#
loop_
_entity_poly.entity_id
_entity_poly.type
_entity_poly.pdbx_seq_one_letter_code
_entity_poly.pdbx_strand_id
1 'polypeptide(L)'
;MKKAHVIVNIAVMGWNLALLPEEERDQEIQSLNITKGIEIDDSSNKVFRELISSFVERKLEYFDEFDIFISDFKLEESNDEIRLSVVSLV
;
A
#
# COMPACT_ATOMS: atom_id res chain seq x y z
N MET A 1 -15.31 -4.74 -7.73
CA MET A 1 -15.19 -4.70 -6.25
C MET A 1 -13.94 -5.35 -5.68
N LYS A 2 -13.75 -6.69 -5.60
CA LYS A 2 -12.60 -7.30 -4.88
C LYS A 2 -11.22 -6.82 -5.37
N LYS A 3 -11.01 -6.67 -6.68
CA LYS A 3 -9.70 -6.29 -7.25
C LYS A 3 -9.30 -4.84 -6.93
N ALA A 4 -10.21 -3.88 -7.12
CA ALA A 4 -9.94 -2.48 -6.81
C ALA A 4 -9.65 -2.29 -5.31
N HIS A 5 -10.38 -2.98 -4.45
CA HIS A 5 -10.13 -2.96 -3.01
C HIS A 5 -8.75 -3.53 -2.65
N VAL A 6 -8.29 -4.58 -3.32
CA VAL A 6 -6.92 -5.11 -3.14
C VAL A 6 -5.87 -4.08 -3.55
N ILE A 7 -6.05 -3.39 -4.69
CA ILE A 7 -5.09 -2.37 -5.14
C ILE A 7 -5.01 -1.22 -4.13
N VAL A 8 -6.15 -0.76 -3.59
CA VAL A 8 -6.15 0.29 -2.57
C VAL A 8 -5.49 -0.20 -1.28
N ASN A 9 -5.68 -1.46 -0.87
CA ASN A 9 -4.96 -2.04 0.27
C ASN A 9 -3.43 -1.95 0.07
N ILE A 10 -2.94 -2.30 -1.13
CA ILE A 10 -1.51 -2.25 -1.46
C ILE A 10 -0.99 -0.80 -1.39
N ALA A 11 -1.76 0.15 -1.92
CA ALA A 11 -1.40 1.57 -1.83
C ALA A 11 -1.35 2.07 -0.39
N VAL A 12 -2.31 1.67 0.46
CA VAL A 12 -2.33 2.00 1.89
C VAL A 12 -1.14 1.38 2.63
N MET A 13 -0.75 0.15 2.29
CA MET A 13 0.45 -0.48 2.85
C MET A 13 1.70 0.34 2.52
N GLY A 14 1.89 0.71 1.24
CA GLY A 14 3.02 1.55 0.84
C GLY A 14 3.02 2.92 1.52
N TRP A 15 1.85 3.55 1.65
CA TRP A 15 1.70 4.82 2.37
C TRP A 15 2.16 4.71 3.83
N ASN A 16 1.68 3.71 4.56
CA ASN A 16 2.01 3.54 5.97
C ASN A 16 3.47 3.14 6.19
N LEU A 17 4.04 2.30 5.31
CA LEU A 17 5.46 1.93 5.38
C LEU A 17 6.38 3.14 5.18
N ALA A 18 5.96 4.14 4.41
CA ALA A 18 6.74 5.36 4.21
C ALA A 18 6.88 6.22 5.49
N LEU A 19 6.11 5.94 6.54
CA LEU A 19 6.23 6.62 7.84
C LEU A 19 7.32 6.02 8.72
N LEU A 20 7.81 4.82 8.39
CA LEU A 20 8.87 4.18 9.15
C LEU A 20 10.24 4.79 8.81
N PRO A 21 11.20 4.76 9.75
CA PRO A 21 12.61 4.98 9.47
C PRO A 21 13.08 4.08 8.32
N GLU A 22 13.98 4.57 7.48
CA GLU A 22 14.43 3.88 6.26
C GLU A 22 14.90 2.44 6.52
N GLU A 23 15.69 2.21 7.57
CA GLU A 23 16.19 0.88 7.92
C GLU A 23 15.06 -0.10 8.30
N GLU A 24 14.07 0.36 9.07
CA GLU A 24 12.92 -0.47 9.49
C GLU A 24 11.98 -0.72 8.29
N ARG A 25 11.77 0.32 7.48
CA ARG A 25 10.95 0.26 6.27
C ARG A 25 11.45 -0.80 5.29
N ASP A 26 12.75 -0.82 5.03
CA ASP A 26 13.36 -1.77 4.10
C ASP A 26 13.22 -3.21 4.62
N GLN A 27 13.42 -3.42 5.92
CA GLN A 27 13.22 -4.72 6.56
C GLN A 27 11.77 -5.20 6.42
N GLU A 28 10.81 -4.32 6.70
CA GLU A 28 9.38 -4.63 6.57
C GLU A 28 9.01 -4.99 5.13
N ILE A 29 9.46 -4.20 4.14
CA ILE A 29 9.24 -4.49 2.71
C ILE A 29 9.79 -5.86 2.34
N GLN A 30 11.01 -6.20 2.77
CA GLN A 30 11.60 -7.52 2.45
C GLN A 30 10.85 -8.69 3.11
N SER A 31 10.16 -8.46 4.23
CA SER A 31 9.34 -9.48 4.89
C SER A 31 8.02 -9.79 4.16
N LEU A 32 7.56 -8.88 3.27
CA LEU A 32 6.29 -9.01 2.58
C LEU A 32 6.30 -10.15 1.55
N ASN A 33 5.27 -11.00 1.65
CA ASN A 33 5.03 -12.10 0.73
C ASN A 33 3.53 -12.22 0.40
N ILE A 34 3.22 -12.63 -0.83
CA ILE A 34 1.87 -12.94 -1.26
C ILE A 34 1.42 -14.24 -0.59
N THR A 35 0.41 -14.16 0.28
CA THR A 35 -0.06 -15.32 1.05
C THR A 35 -1.28 -16.03 0.43
N LYS A 36 -1.86 -15.45 -0.62
CA LYS A 36 -3.04 -16.00 -1.32
C LYS A 36 -2.99 -15.69 -2.81
N GLY A 37 -3.19 -16.70 -3.67
CA GLY A 37 -3.15 -16.57 -5.13
C GLY A 37 -2.92 -17.93 -5.80
N ILE A 38 -3.05 -17.99 -7.13
CA ILE A 38 -2.86 -19.23 -7.91
C ILE A 38 -1.36 -19.45 -8.21
N GLU A 39 -0.56 -18.40 -8.26
CA GLU A 39 0.89 -18.43 -8.51
C GLU A 39 1.61 -17.72 -7.36
N ILE A 40 1.96 -18.49 -6.33
CA ILE A 40 2.82 -18.03 -5.24
C ILE A 40 4.22 -18.55 -5.57
N ASP A 41 5.02 -17.70 -6.21
CA ASP A 41 6.44 -17.96 -6.47
C ASP A 41 7.30 -16.75 -6.10
N ASP A 42 8.61 -16.96 -6.03
CA ASP A 42 9.58 -15.92 -5.64
C ASP A 42 9.56 -14.73 -6.60
N SER A 43 9.22 -14.95 -7.88
CA SER A 43 9.14 -13.87 -8.87
C SER A 43 7.97 -12.95 -8.58
N SER A 44 6.82 -13.50 -8.20
CA SER A 44 5.61 -12.77 -7.84
C SER A 44 5.80 -11.99 -6.55
N ASN A 45 6.48 -12.58 -5.56
CA ASN A 45 6.84 -11.89 -4.31
C ASN A 45 7.80 -10.72 -4.57
N LYS A 46 8.77 -10.89 -5.47
CA LYS A 46 9.68 -9.81 -5.85
C LYS A 46 8.93 -8.65 -6.51
N VAL A 47 8.08 -8.92 -7.50
CA VAL A 47 7.26 -7.90 -8.18
C VAL A 47 6.34 -7.18 -7.18
N PHE A 48 5.77 -7.91 -6.22
CA PHE A 48 4.94 -7.32 -5.18
C PHE A 48 5.72 -6.34 -4.28
N ARG A 49 6.93 -6.72 -3.86
CA ARG A 49 7.81 -5.82 -3.09
C ARG A 49 8.21 -4.59 -3.89
N GLU A 50 8.59 -4.75 -5.17
CA GLU A 50 8.90 -3.63 -6.07
C GLU A 50 7.72 -2.66 -6.21
N LEU A 51 6.49 -3.18 -6.31
CA LEU A 51 5.29 -2.35 -6.35
C LEU A 51 5.09 -1.56 -5.05
N ILE A 52 5.25 -2.18 -3.89
CA ILE A 52 5.15 -1.49 -2.59
C ILE A 52 6.23 -0.42 -2.46
N SER A 53 7.48 -0.73 -2.82
CA SER A 53 8.59 0.24 -2.84
C SER A 53 8.25 1.45 -3.71
N SER A 54 7.64 1.25 -4.89
CA SER A 54 7.25 2.36 -5.75
C SER A 54 6.18 3.28 -5.13
N PHE A 55 5.27 2.75 -4.31
CA PHE A 55 4.32 3.57 -3.56
C PHE A 55 4.99 4.35 -2.42
N VAL A 56 5.92 3.71 -1.73
CA VAL A 56 6.73 4.36 -0.67
C VAL A 56 7.51 5.53 -1.25
N GLU A 57 8.28 5.31 -2.32
CA GLU A 57 9.07 6.33 -3.00
C GLU A 57 8.18 7.50 -3.43
N ARG A 58 7.02 7.20 -4.01
CA ARG A 58 6.06 8.23 -4.43
C ARG A 58 5.49 9.04 -3.25
N LYS A 59 5.23 8.41 -2.10
CA LYS A 59 4.80 9.13 -0.88
C LYS A 59 5.92 10.08 -0.44
N LEU A 60 7.15 9.58 -0.34
CA LEU A 60 8.30 10.38 0.10
C LEU A 60 8.69 11.49 -0.89
N GLU A 61 8.40 11.34 -2.19
CA GLU A 61 8.72 12.36 -3.19
C GLU A 61 7.68 13.49 -3.23
N TYR A 62 6.39 13.17 -3.08
CA TYR A 62 5.30 14.12 -3.35
C TYR A 62 4.46 14.50 -2.12
N PHE A 63 4.60 13.79 -1.00
CA PHE A 63 3.75 13.88 0.18
C PHE A 63 4.56 13.65 1.48
N ASP A 64 5.81 14.13 1.52
CA ASP A 64 6.72 13.91 2.65
C ASP A 64 6.26 14.62 3.93
N GLU A 65 5.51 15.71 3.80
CA GLU A 65 4.98 16.51 4.90
C GLU A 65 3.83 15.83 5.66
N PHE A 66 3.22 14.79 5.07
CA PHE A 66 2.08 14.10 5.66
C PHE A 66 2.53 12.91 6.51
N ASP A 67 2.66 13.12 7.81
CA ASP A 67 2.86 12.05 8.79
C ASP A 67 1.51 11.53 9.30
N ILE A 68 0.78 10.85 8.41
CA ILE A 68 -0.60 10.42 8.65
C ILE A 68 -0.69 8.91 8.45
N PHE A 69 -1.01 8.18 9.50
CA PHE A 69 -1.23 6.74 9.44
C PHE A 69 -2.66 6.43 9.00
N ILE A 70 -2.83 5.61 7.96
CA ILE A 70 -4.14 5.16 7.49
C ILE A 70 -4.52 3.87 8.21
N SER A 71 -5.55 3.91 9.05
CA SER A 71 -6.00 2.75 9.82
C SER A 71 -7.05 1.91 9.09
N ASP A 72 -7.90 2.56 8.29
CA ASP A 72 -8.96 1.90 7.53
C ASP A 72 -9.37 2.73 6.32
N PHE A 73 -10.01 2.10 5.34
CA PHE A 73 -10.59 2.79 4.19
C PHE A 73 -11.86 2.11 3.68
N LYS A 74 -12.71 2.90 3.05
CA LYS A 74 -13.89 2.43 2.33
C LYS A 74 -13.83 2.87 0.88
N LEU A 75 -13.92 1.89 -0.02
CA LEU A 75 -14.02 2.12 -1.45
C LEU A 75 -15.46 1.87 -1.90
N GLU A 76 -16.10 2.91 -2.43
CA GLU A 76 -17.46 2.85 -2.97
C GLU A 76 -17.43 3.19 -4.46
N GLU A 77 -18.22 2.47 -5.25
CA GLU A 77 -18.35 2.67 -6.70
C GLU A 77 -19.82 2.88 -7.00
N SER A 78 -20.19 4.04 -7.54
CA SER A 78 -21.58 4.36 -7.88
C SER A 78 -21.63 5.30 -9.08
N ASN A 79 -22.46 4.95 -10.08
CA ASN A 79 -22.74 5.78 -11.25
C ASN A 79 -21.49 6.44 -11.88
N ASP A 80 -20.50 5.62 -12.24
CA ASP A 80 -19.21 6.03 -12.81
C ASP A 80 -18.29 6.87 -11.90
N GLU A 81 -18.63 7.04 -10.62
CA GLU A 81 -17.75 7.63 -9.60
C GLU A 81 -17.11 6.55 -8.72
N ILE A 82 -15.82 6.75 -8.42
CA ILE A 82 -15.10 6.02 -7.39
C ILE A 82 -14.89 6.96 -6.21
N ARG A 83 -15.41 6.58 -5.03
CA ARG A 83 -15.20 7.31 -3.78
C ARG A 83 -14.32 6.51 -2.84
N LEU A 84 -13.24 7.13 -2.38
CA LEU A 84 -12.37 6.60 -1.35
C LEU A 84 -12.54 7.44 -0.08
N SER A 85 -13.04 6.82 0.98
CA SER A 85 -13.06 7.40 2.33
C SER A 85 -11.95 6.78 3.15
N VAL A 86 -11.20 7.58 3.90
CA VAL A 86 -10.04 7.14 4.67
C VAL A 86 -10.24 7.51 6.13
N VAL A 87 -9.94 6.57 7.04
CA VAL A 87 -9.81 6.84 8.47
C VAL A 87 -8.32 6.88 8.79
N SER A 88 -7.89 7.96 9.43
CA SER A 88 -6.49 8.19 9.72
C SER A 88 -6.24 8.62 11.16
N LEU A 89 -5.05 8.33 11.65
CA LEU A 89 -4.50 8.81 12.91
C LEU A 89 -3.45 9.88 12.61
N VAL A 90 -3.51 10.97 13.37
CA VAL A 90 -2.62 12.14 13.31
C VAL A 90 -1.94 12.28 14.67
#